data_AF-C5T7R5-F1
#
_entry.id   AF-C5T7R5-F1
#
_cell.length_a   1.000
_cell.length_b   1.000
_cell.length_c   1.000
_cell.angle_alpha   90.00
_cell.angle_beta   90.00
_cell.angle_gamma   90.00
#
_symmetry.space_group_name_H-M   'P 1'
#
loop_
_entity.id
_entity.type
_entity.pdbx_description
1 polymer ?
#
loop_
_entity_poly.entity_id
_entity_poly.type
_entity_poly.pdbx_seq_one_letter_code
_entity_poly.pdbx_strand_id
1 'polypeptide(L)' 'MRKSRVIPQNTQDTTMDAEHINLIGNTLSDLSVRTQELRRYL' A
#
# COMPACT_ATOMS: atom_id res chain seq x y z
N MET A 1 30.22 29.47 17.07
CA MET A 1 29.43 28.23 17.21
C MET A 1 28.58 28.03 15.97
N ARG A 2 28.90 27.05 15.12
CA ARG A 2 28.14 26.79 13.88
C ARG A 2 26.86 26.04 14.24
N LYS A 3 25.71 26.70 14.12
CA LYS A 3 24.40 26.02 14.22
C LYS A 3 24.19 25.25 12.91
N SER A 4 24.25 23.93 12.97
CA SER A 4 23.87 23.07 11.86
C SER A 4 22.35 23.18 11.65
N ARG A 5 21.94 23.40 10.40
CA ARG A 5 20.53 23.41 10.03
C ARG A 5 20.04 21.96 10.05
N VAL A 6 19.23 21.61 11.04
CA VAL A 6 18.50 20.34 11.03
C VAL A 6 17.49 20.41 9.91
N ILE A 7 17.68 19.59 8.88
CA ILE A 7 16.69 19.39 7.83
C ILE A 7 15.66 18.44 8.42
N PRO A 8 14.38 18.84 8.58
CA PRO A 8 13.36 17.90 9.02
C PRO A 8 13.24 16.83 7.93
N GLN A 9 13.64 15.59 8.26
CA GLN A 9 13.31 14.44 7.43
C GLN A 9 11.80 14.38 7.38
N ASN A 10 11.24 14.59 6.19
CA ASN A 10 9.85 14.35 5.87
C ASN A 10 9.58 12.85 6.03
N THR A 11 9.42 12.44 7.28
CA THR A 11 8.89 11.14 7.67
C THR A 11 7.41 11.22 7.40
N GLN A 12 7.04 11.14 6.12
CA GLN A 12 5.66 10.88 5.76
C GLN A 12 5.33 9.52 6.35
N ASP A 13 4.60 9.56 7.46
CA ASP A 13 3.78 8.52 8.06
C ASP A 13 3.79 7.20 7.26
N THR A 14 4.78 6.36 7.54
CA THR A 14 4.85 4.98 7.03
C THR A 14 3.93 4.04 7.81
N THR A 15 3.04 4.57 8.65
CA THR A 15 1.93 3.81 9.23
C THR A 15 0.75 3.87 8.28
N MET A 16 0.69 2.89 7.37
CA MET A 16 -0.50 2.64 6.57
C MET A 16 -1.66 2.26 7.49
N ASP A 17 -2.80 2.92 7.32
CA ASP A 17 -4.02 2.64 8.09
C ASP A 17 -4.53 1.21 7.83
N ALA A 18 -5.11 0.58 8.86
CA ALA A 18 -5.68 -0.76 8.77
C ALA A 18 -6.79 -0.84 7.70
N GLU A 19 -7.59 0.22 7.56
CA GLU A 19 -8.59 0.31 6.49
C GLU A 19 -7.95 0.25 5.10
N HIS A 20 -6.82 0.93 4.91
CA HIS A 20 -6.09 0.88 3.64
C HIS A 20 -5.53 -0.51 3.36
N ILE A 21 -5.02 -1.21 4.38
CA ILE A 21 -4.58 -2.60 4.26
C ILE A 21 -5.76 -3.52 3.88
N ASN A 22 -6.92 -3.33 4.50
CA ASN A 22 -8.13 -4.10 4.18
C ASN A 22 -8.59 -3.87 2.73
N LEU A 23 -8.53 -2.63 2.24
CA LEU A 23 -8.84 -2.30 0.85
C LEU A 23 -7.91 -3.01 -0.14
N ILE A 24 -6.60 -3.10 0.19
CA ILE A 24 -5.64 -3.87 -0.60
C ILE A 24 -6.04 -5.35 -0.64
N GLY A 25 -6.36 -5.92 0.53
CA GLY A 25 -6.78 -7.33 0.64
C GLY A 25 -8.01 -7.65 -0.21
N ASN A 26 -9.04 -6.80 -0.17
CA ASN A 26 -10.25 -6.95 -0.98
C ASN A 26 -9.92 -6.90 -2.48
N THR A 27 -9.12 -5.92 -2.90
CA THR A 27 -8.73 -5.75 -4.31
C THR A 27 -7.95 -6.97 -4.83
N LEU A 28 -7.04 -7.52 -4.03
CA LEU A 28 -6.27 -8.70 -4.39
C LEU A 28 -7.15 -9.96 -4.47
N SER A 29 -8.09 -10.11 -3.55
CA SER A 29 -9.07 -11.20 -3.58
C SER A 29 -9.89 -11.17 -4.87
N ASP A 30 -10.46 -10.02 -5.22
CA ASP A 30 -11.25 -9.85 -6.45
C ASP A 30 -10.41 -10.12 -7.71
N LEU A 31 -9.16 -9.66 -7.74
CA LEU A 31 -8.25 -9.94 -8.85
C LEU A 31 -7.95 -11.44 -8.98
N SER A 32 -7.78 -12.15 -7.87
CA SER A 32 -7.54 -13.60 -7.86
C SER A 32 -8.74 -14.38 -8.41
N VAL A 33 -9.96 -13.97 -8.08
CA VAL A 33 -11.19 -14.58 -8.61
C VAL A 33 -11.29 -14.35 -10.11
N ARG A 34 -11.14 -13.10 -10.56
CA ARG A 34 -11.20 -12.75 -12.00
C ARG A 34 -10.14 -13.47 -12.83
N THR A 35 -8.92 -13.62 -12.30
CA THR A 35 -7.86 -14.36 -12.99
C THR A 35 -8.14 -15.87 -13.03
N GLN A 36 -8.73 -16.43 -11.98
CA GLN A 36 -9.17 -17.83 -11.99
C GLN A 36 -10.29 -18.06 -13.01
N GLU A 37 -11.27 -17.17 -13.08
CA GLU A 37 -12.34 -17.21 -14.07
C GLU A 37 -11.78 -17.13 -15.48
N LEU A 38 -10.92 -16.15 -15.75
CA LEU A 38 -10.29 -15.98 -17.06
C LEU A 38 -9.53 -17.23 -17.51
N ARG A 39 -8.78 -17.85 -16.60
CA ARG A 39 -8.07 -19.11 -16.87
C ARG A 39 -9.02 -20.28 -17.18
N ARG A 40 -10.25 -20.30 -16.64
CA ARG A 40 -11.25 -21.33 -16.96
C ARG A 40 -11.91 -21.10 -18.31
N TYR A 41 -11.92 -19.86 -18.79
CA TYR A 41 -12.47 -19.49 -20.10
C TYR A 41 -11.51 -19.75 -21.27
N LEU A 42 -10.20 -19.79 -21.01
CA LEU A 42 -9.14 -20.15 -21.97
C LEU A 42 -8.94 -21.66 -22.02
#